data_AF-A0A2R7LW97-F1
#
_entry.id   AF-A0A2R7LW97-F1
#
_cell.length_a   1.000
_cell.length_b   1.000
_cell.length_c   1.000
_cell.angle_alpha   90.00
_cell.angle_beta   90.00
_cell.angle_gamma   90.00
#
_symmetry.space_group_name_H-M   'P 1'
#
loop_
_entity.id
_entity.type
_entity.pdbx_description
1 polymer ?
#
loop_
_entity_poly.entity_id
_entity_poly.type
_entity_poly.pdbx_seq_one_letter_code
_entity_poly.pdbx_strand_id
1 'polypeptide(L)'
;MPLKIFLIVLLFLLSLIANAQNETPKDSVSNKLNEVVINQNKKTFTNTNGTIKVDVANSIFSSIPNAVELLAKLPTVQVSVDRETITVIGKGNPLIYIDNQKVGLNDLNTLAVVDIKTIEIIQNPSSKYEAEGRSVILITRK
;
A
#
# COMPACT_ATOMS: atom_id res chain seq x y z
N MET A 1 3.50 -15.80 90.29
CA MET A 1 3.17 -16.60 89.09
C MET A 1 2.31 -15.86 88.04
N PRO A 2 1.36 -14.94 88.35
CA PRO A 2 0.45 -14.40 87.34
C PRO A 2 1.06 -13.34 86.41
N LEU A 3 2.07 -12.58 86.86
CA LEU A 3 2.66 -11.49 86.08
C LEU A 3 3.41 -11.97 84.82
N LYS A 4 4.08 -13.14 84.90
CA LYS A 4 4.76 -13.74 83.75
C LYS A 4 3.77 -14.26 82.70
N ILE A 5 2.63 -14.79 83.16
CA ILE A 5 1.54 -15.25 82.28
C ILE A 5 0.93 -14.03 81.56
N PHE A 6 0.73 -12.93 82.27
CA PHE A 6 0.24 -11.68 81.68
C PHE A 6 1.20 -11.11 80.63
N LEU A 7 2.52 -11.17 80.88
CA LEU A 7 3.55 -10.73 79.94
C LEU A 7 3.60 -11.59 78.67
N ILE A 8 3.44 -12.91 78.80
CA ILE A 8 3.40 -13.85 77.67
C ILE A 8 2.13 -13.64 76.83
N VAL A 9 0.99 -13.42 77.47
CA VAL A 9 -0.28 -13.12 76.78
C VAL A 9 -0.19 -11.77 76.05
N LEU A 10 0.45 -10.76 76.65
CA LEU A 10 0.67 -9.45 76.02
C LEU A 10 1.57 -9.55 74.79
N LEU A 11 2.67 -10.32 74.87
CA LEU A 11 3.55 -10.59 73.73
C LEU A 11 2.85 -11.40 72.61
N PHE A 12 1.94 -12.31 72.97
CA PHE A 12 1.13 -13.06 72.00
C PHE A 12 0.08 -12.18 71.31
N LEU A 13 -0.49 -11.19 72.00
CA LEU A 13 -1.43 -10.22 71.41
C LEU A 13 -0.75 -9.22 70.47
N LEU A 14 0.52 -8.87 70.71
CA LEU A 14 1.26 -7.97 69.82
C LEU A 14 1.54 -8.58 68.42
N SER A 15 1.61 -9.91 68.28
CA SER A 15 1.88 -10.55 66.99
C SER A 15 0.68 -10.51 66.03
N LEU A 16 -0.54 -10.33 66.55
CA LEU A 16 -1.77 -10.24 65.75
C LEU A 16 -1.94 -8.87 65.05
N ILE A 17 -1.18 -7.85 65.44
CA ILE A 17 -1.26 -6.49 64.88
C ILE A 17 -0.21 -6.28 63.76
N ALA A 18 0.64 -7.28 63.50
CA ALA A 18 1.61 -7.25 62.42
C ALA A 18 0.92 -7.44 61.05
N ASN A 19 0.28 -6.39 60.56
CA ASN A 19 -0.16 -6.29 59.17
C ASN A 19 1.07 -6.04 58.30
N ALA A 20 1.62 -7.09 57.68
CA ALA A 20 2.60 -6.94 56.62
C ALA A 20 1.89 -6.44 55.35
N GLN A 21 1.56 -5.15 55.31
CA GLN A 21 1.19 -4.50 54.05
C GLN A 21 2.48 -4.16 53.30
N ASN A 22 3.02 -5.15 52.58
CA ASN A 22 3.88 -4.84 51.45
C ASN A 22 2.99 -4.24 50.37
N GLU A 23 2.86 -2.92 50.35
CA GLU A 23 2.39 -2.25 49.15
C GLU A 23 3.42 -2.51 48.05
N THR A 24 3.10 -3.42 47.13
CA THR A 24 3.89 -3.53 45.89
C THR A 24 3.85 -2.16 45.23
N PRO A 25 5.00 -1.52 44.93
CA PRO A 25 5.02 -0.27 44.20
C PRO A 25 4.13 -0.41 42.97
N LYS A 26 3.21 0.53 42.77
CA LYS A 26 2.37 0.55 41.58
C LYS A 26 3.28 0.89 40.39
N ASP A 27 3.94 -0.12 39.85
CA ASP A 27 4.76 -0.04 38.64
C ASP A 27 3.83 -0.02 37.41
N SER A 28 2.96 0.97 37.38
CA SER A 28 2.11 1.24 36.25
C SER A 28 2.36 2.68 35.84
N VAL A 29 3.53 2.91 35.23
CA VAL A 29 3.57 3.91 34.16
C VAL A 29 2.56 3.40 33.12
N SER A 30 1.33 3.89 33.21
CA SER A 30 0.30 3.67 32.20
C SER A 30 0.70 4.47 30.97
N ASN A 31 1.74 4.02 30.27
CA ASN A 31 2.01 4.41 28.91
C ASN A 31 0.88 3.83 28.07
N LYS A 32 -0.26 4.55 28.01
CA LYS A 32 -1.26 4.30 26.98
C LYS A 32 -0.55 4.57 25.66
N LEU A 33 -0.22 3.49 24.95
CA LEU A 33 0.26 3.56 23.59
C LEU A 33 -0.80 4.29 22.77
N ASN A 34 -0.39 5.29 22.02
CA ASN A 34 -1.26 5.88 21.00
C ASN A 34 -1.67 4.76 20.03
N GLU A 35 -2.94 4.75 19.65
CA GLU A 35 -3.49 3.79 18.71
C GLU A 35 -2.64 3.76 17.43
N VAL A 36 -2.23 2.57 17.03
CA VAL A 36 -1.53 2.36 15.76
C VAL A 36 -2.58 2.07 14.70
N VAL A 37 -2.88 3.07 13.87
CA VAL A 37 -3.76 2.88 12.71
C VAL A 37 -2.97 2.16 11.63
N ILE A 38 -3.31 0.89 11.37
CA ILE A 38 -2.74 0.12 10.27
C ILE A 38 -3.51 0.46 9.00
N ASN A 39 -3.00 1.42 8.22
CA ASN A 39 -3.51 1.65 6.88
C ASN A 39 -3.06 0.48 5.99
N GLN A 40 -4.01 -0.34 5.52
CA GLN A 40 -3.69 -1.40 4.57
C GLN A 40 -3.16 -0.78 3.26
N ASN A 41 -1.98 -1.22 2.83
CA ASN A 41 -1.44 -0.85 1.51
C ASN A 41 -2.33 -1.44 0.42
N LYS A 42 -3.17 -0.61 -0.19
CA LYS A 42 -3.95 -1.00 -1.37
C LYS A 42 -2.97 -1.44 -2.47
N LYS A 43 -3.20 -2.62 -3.05
CA LYS A 43 -2.35 -3.14 -4.12
C LYS A 43 -2.46 -2.24 -5.35
N THR A 44 -1.44 -1.40 -5.58
CA THR A 44 -1.35 -0.52 -6.75
C THR A 44 -1.30 -1.30 -8.07
N PHE A 45 -0.73 -2.50 -8.03
CA PHE A 45 -0.56 -3.39 -9.18
C PHE A 45 -1.26 -4.72 -8.95
N THR A 46 -1.92 -5.21 -9.99
CA THR A 46 -2.44 -6.57 -10.05
C THR A 46 -2.02 -7.19 -11.36
N ASN A 47 -1.55 -8.44 -11.34
CA ASN A 47 -1.22 -9.18 -12.54
C ASN A 47 -2.18 -10.37 -12.64
N THR A 48 -2.91 -10.46 -13.74
CA THR A 48 -3.83 -11.56 -14.00
C THR A 48 -3.69 -11.96 -15.46
N ASN A 49 -3.32 -13.22 -15.69
CA ASN A 49 -3.20 -13.82 -17.03
C ASN A 49 -2.31 -12.99 -18.00
N GLY A 50 -1.20 -12.43 -17.51
CA GLY A 50 -0.30 -11.61 -18.34
C GLY A 50 -0.82 -10.21 -18.63
N THR A 51 -1.88 -9.78 -17.95
CA THR A 51 -2.34 -8.38 -17.92
C THR A 51 -1.93 -7.75 -16.60
N ILE A 52 -1.17 -6.67 -16.67
CA ILE A 52 -0.79 -5.86 -15.50
C ILE A 52 -1.75 -4.68 -15.42
N LYS A 53 -2.58 -4.64 -14.37
CA LYS A 53 -3.50 -3.55 -14.10
C LYS A 53 -2.97 -2.66 -12.99
N VAL A 54 -2.98 -1.36 -13.25
CA VAL A 54 -2.49 -0.29 -12.38
C VAL A 54 -3.66 0.62 -12.02
N ASP A 55 -3.90 0.83 -10.73
CA ASP A 55 -4.88 1.81 -10.23
C ASP A 55 -4.17 3.17 -10.09
N VAL A 56 -4.27 4.00 -11.13
CA VAL A 56 -3.57 5.30 -11.18
C VAL A 56 -4.25 6.30 -10.27
N ALA A 57 -5.59 6.34 -10.28
CA ALA A 57 -6.36 7.30 -9.50
C ALA A 57 -6.15 7.18 -7.98
N ASN A 58 -5.86 5.98 -7.49
CA ASN A 58 -5.68 5.70 -6.06
C ASN A 58 -4.24 5.32 -5.68
N SER A 59 -3.24 5.82 -6.42
CA SER A 59 -1.84 5.53 -6.12
C SER A 59 -0.95 6.76 -6.27
N ILE A 60 0.33 6.63 -5.90
CA ILE A 60 1.36 7.66 -6.06
C ILE A 60 1.53 8.14 -7.50
N PHE A 61 0.98 7.41 -8.47
CA PHE A 61 1.03 7.75 -9.88
C PHE A 61 0.11 8.92 -10.25
N SER A 62 -0.92 9.21 -9.45
CA SER A 62 -1.85 10.31 -9.71
C SER A 62 -1.20 11.69 -9.67
N SER A 63 -0.05 11.83 -9.00
CA SER A 63 0.70 13.10 -8.90
C SER A 63 1.69 13.31 -10.04
N ILE A 64 1.86 12.34 -10.94
CA ILE A 64 2.76 12.49 -12.08
C ILE A 64 2.13 13.49 -13.08
N PRO A 65 2.86 14.51 -13.57
CA PRO A 65 2.26 15.53 -14.43
C PRO A 65 1.89 15.05 -15.84
N ASN A 66 2.64 14.08 -16.39
CA ASN A 66 2.56 13.70 -17.80
C ASN A 66 2.33 12.19 -17.97
N ALA A 67 1.44 11.81 -18.90
CA ALA A 67 1.06 10.42 -19.10
C ALA A 67 2.18 9.55 -19.69
N VAL A 68 3.04 10.09 -20.56
CA VAL A 68 4.23 9.38 -21.09
C VAL A 68 5.21 9.10 -19.95
N GLU A 69 5.43 10.08 -19.07
CA GLU A 69 6.28 9.91 -17.89
C GLU A 69 5.69 8.91 -16.89
N LEU A 70 4.37 8.91 -16.73
CA LEU A 70 3.67 7.88 -15.96
C LEU A 70 3.94 6.49 -16.52
N LEU A 71 3.80 6.30 -17.84
CA LEU A 71 4.09 5.02 -18.50
C LEU A 71 5.53 4.56 -18.26
N ALA A 72 6.50 5.48 -18.23
CA ALA A 72 7.90 5.16 -17.94
C ALA A 72 8.15 4.65 -16.50
N LYS A 73 7.21 4.88 -15.57
CA LYS A 73 7.27 4.35 -14.20
C LYS A 73 6.55 3.02 -14.04
N LEU A 74 5.85 2.56 -15.07
CA LEU A 74 5.12 1.29 -15.02
C LEU A 74 6.06 0.11 -15.27
N PRO A 75 5.80 -1.05 -14.64
CA PRO A 75 6.59 -2.25 -14.89
C PRO A 75 6.48 -2.67 -16.35
N THR A 76 7.57 -3.21 -16.89
CA THR A 76 7.67 -3.75 -18.27
C THR A 76 7.53 -2.74 -19.41
N VAL A 77 7.23 -1.47 -19.13
CA VAL A 77 7.16 -0.39 -20.11
C VAL A 77 8.48 0.35 -20.12
N GLN A 78 9.01 0.63 -21.32
CA GLN A 78 10.18 1.47 -21.52
C GLN A 78 9.79 2.64 -22.41
N VAL A 79 10.33 3.80 -22.09
CA VAL A 79 10.18 5.02 -22.89
C VAL A 79 11.58 5.44 -23.31
N SER A 80 11.74 5.76 -24.59
CA SER A 80 13.00 6.27 -25.14
C SER A 80 13.39 7.61 -24.51
N VAL A 81 14.68 7.96 -24.62
CA VAL A 81 15.23 9.20 -24.03
C VAL A 81 14.56 10.46 -24.61
N ASP A 82 14.23 10.42 -25.90
CA ASP A 82 13.50 11.48 -26.62
C ASP A 82 11.99 11.52 -26.29
N ARG A 83 11.47 10.55 -25.53
CA ARG A 83 10.03 10.39 -25.20
C ARG A 83 9.12 10.17 -26.41
N GLU A 84 9.68 9.77 -27.55
CA GLU A 84 8.94 9.55 -28.80
C GLU A 84 8.62 8.08 -29.07
N THR A 85 9.17 7.16 -28.28
CA THR A 85 8.94 5.72 -28.45
C THR A 85 8.59 5.09 -27.12
N ILE A 86 7.51 4.31 -27.12
CA ILE A 86 7.10 3.47 -26.00
C ILE A 86 7.26 2.03 -26.44
N THR A 87 7.92 1.20 -25.63
CA THR A 87 8.05 -0.24 -25.87
C THR A 87 7.64 -1.02 -24.63
N VAL A 88 7.22 -2.27 -24.85
CA VAL A 88 7.01 -3.25 -23.79
C VAL A 88 8.09 -4.33 -23.93
N ILE A 89 8.75 -4.65 -22.83
CA ILE A 89 9.87 -5.61 -22.80
C ILE A 89 9.44 -6.94 -23.43
N GLY A 90 10.20 -7.39 -24.43
CA GLY A 90 9.94 -8.63 -25.17
C GLY A 90 8.72 -8.61 -26.10
N LYS A 91 8.03 -7.47 -26.22
CA LYS A 91 6.83 -7.30 -27.08
C LYS A 91 6.95 -6.17 -28.10
N GLY A 92 7.98 -5.32 -27.98
CA GLY A 92 8.21 -4.20 -28.90
C GLY A 92 7.21 -3.08 -28.71
N ASN A 93 6.84 -2.41 -29.81
CA ASN A 93 5.95 -1.24 -29.77
C ASN A 93 4.50 -1.66 -29.48
N PRO A 94 3.88 -1.23 -28.37
CA PRO A 94 2.51 -1.56 -28.06
C PRO A 94 1.53 -0.76 -28.93
N LEU A 95 0.31 -1.25 -29.01
CA LEU A 95 -0.85 -0.45 -29.38
C LEU A 95 -1.36 0.30 -28.15
N ILE A 96 -1.62 1.60 -28.28
CA ILE A 96 -2.12 2.42 -27.19
C ILE A 96 -3.59 2.70 -27.43
N TYR A 97 -4.39 2.49 -26.38
CA TYR A 97 -5.82 2.77 -26.39
C TYR A 97 -6.20 3.68 -25.23
N ILE A 98 -7.07 4.66 -25.49
CA ILE A 98 -7.77 5.44 -24.45
C ILE A 98 -9.25 5.14 -24.63
N ASP A 99 -9.91 4.61 -23.59
CA ASP A 99 -11.32 4.21 -23.62
C ASP A 99 -11.73 3.43 -24.88
N ASN A 100 -10.96 2.37 -25.17
CA ASN A 100 -11.17 1.48 -26.31
C ASN A 100 -10.99 2.13 -27.71
N GLN A 101 -10.53 3.38 -27.80
CA GLN A 101 -10.12 3.99 -29.06
C GLN A 101 -8.60 3.92 -29.21
N LYS A 102 -8.13 3.48 -30.37
CA LYS A 102 -6.69 3.45 -30.70
C LYS A 102 -6.19 4.87 -30.85
N VAL A 103 -5.09 5.20 -30.18
CA VAL A 103 -4.53 6.55 -30.15
C VAL A 103 -3.04 6.55 -30.44
N GLY A 104 -2.52 7.74 -30.78
CA GLY A 104 -1.08 7.97 -30.94
C GLY A 104 -0.44 8.57 -29.69
N LEU A 105 0.87 8.84 -29.81
CA LEU A 105 1.63 9.54 -28.76
C LEU A 105 1.17 10.99 -28.53
N ASN A 106 0.66 11.67 -29.56
CA ASN A 106 0.17 13.04 -29.44
C ASN A 106 -1.03 13.12 -28.49
N ASP A 107 -1.97 12.16 -28.60
CA ASP A 107 -3.14 12.07 -27.71
C ASP A 107 -2.72 11.74 -26.27
N LEU A 108 -1.65 10.96 -26.11
CA LEU A 108 -1.13 10.62 -24.80
C LEU A 108 -0.46 11.84 -24.13
N ASN A 109 0.22 12.69 -24.90
CA ASN A 109 0.83 13.91 -24.38
C ASN A 109 -0.19 14.96 -23.92
N THR A 110 -1.39 14.96 -24.50
CA THR A 110 -2.48 15.86 -24.09
C THR A 110 -3.33 15.29 -22.96
N LEU A 111 -3.18 13.99 -22.63
CA LEU A 111 -3.90 13.34 -21.56
C LEU A 111 -3.35 13.75 -20.18
N ALA A 112 -4.18 14.41 -19.40
CA ALA A 112 -3.86 14.71 -18.02
C ALA A 112 -3.93 13.45 -17.15
N VAL A 113 -2.89 13.18 -16.37
CA VAL A 113 -2.82 11.99 -15.50
C VAL A 113 -3.93 11.97 -14.45
N VAL A 114 -4.38 13.16 -14.02
CA VAL A 114 -5.50 13.32 -13.08
C VAL A 114 -6.80 12.73 -13.64
N ASP A 115 -6.96 12.60 -14.95
CA ASP A 115 -8.15 12.05 -15.59
C ASP A 115 -8.06 10.53 -15.79
N ILE A 116 -6.90 9.93 -15.49
CA ILE A 116 -6.67 8.49 -15.65
C ILE A 116 -7.16 7.75 -14.39
N LYS A 117 -8.01 6.76 -14.62
CA LYS A 117 -8.48 5.83 -13.58
C LYS A 117 -7.55 4.65 -13.46
N THR A 118 -7.35 3.93 -14.56
CA THR A 118 -6.55 2.71 -14.61
C THR A 118 -5.74 2.60 -15.88
N ILE A 119 -4.61 1.92 -15.80
CA ILE A 119 -3.81 1.51 -16.95
C ILE A 119 -3.67 0.00 -16.93
N GLU A 120 -3.93 -0.65 -18.06
CA GLU A 120 -3.79 -2.10 -18.24
C GLU A 120 -2.75 -2.38 -19.33
N ILE A 121 -1.70 -3.12 -18.99
CA ILE A 121 -0.66 -3.57 -19.92
C ILE A 121 -0.96 -5.03 -20.25
N ILE A 122 -1.52 -5.26 -21.43
CA ILE A 122 -1.96 -6.56 -21.92
C ILE A 122 -0.84 -7.12 -22.82
N GLN A 123 -0.04 -8.04 -22.28
CA GLN A 123 1.12 -8.57 -23.00
C GLN A 123 0.73 -9.54 -24.14
N ASN A 124 -0.39 -10.24 -23.98
CA ASN A 124 -0.91 -11.22 -24.93
C ASN A 124 -2.39 -10.89 -25.23
N PRO A 125 -2.66 -9.86 -26.04
CA PRO A 125 -4.03 -9.47 -26.37
C PRO A 125 -4.74 -10.54 -27.20
N SER A 126 -6.05 -10.68 -26.99
CA SER A 126 -6.93 -11.46 -27.86
C SER A 126 -7.18 -10.73 -29.19
N SER A 127 -7.77 -11.44 -30.16
CA SER A 127 -8.16 -10.92 -31.50
C SER A 127 -9.09 -9.70 -31.51
N LYS A 128 -9.66 -9.29 -30.37
CA LYS A 128 -10.40 -8.01 -30.23
C LYS A 128 -9.51 -6.78 -30.47
N TYR A 129 -8.20 -6.91 -30.28
CA TYR A 129 -7.21 -5.90 -30.62
C TYR A 129 -6.50 -6.33 -31.92
N GLU A 130 -5.95 -5.36 -32.66
CA GLU A 130 -5.41 -5.62 -34.00
C GLU A 130 -4.49 -6.86 -34.05
N ALA A 131 -4.66 -7.69 -35.08
CA ALA A 131 -4.14 -9.05 -35.21
C ALA A 131 -2.61 -9.17 -35.39
N GLU A 132 -1.84 -8.12 -35.10
CA GLU A 132 -0.39 -8.06 -35.33
C GLU A 132 0.46 -8.62 -34.19
N GLY A 133 -0.14 -9.23 -33.16
CA GLY A 133 0.61 -9.84 -32.05
C GLY A 133 1.38 -8.85 -31.17
N ARG A 134 1.12 -7.54 -31.31
CA ARG A 134 1.69 -6.47 -30.48
C ARG A 134 0.99 -6.44 -29.13
N SER A 135 1.72 -6.06 -28.08
CA SER A 135 1.11 -5.80 -26.76
C SER A 135 0.18 -4.59 -26.80
N VAL A 136 -0.74 -4.47 -25.84
CA VAL A 136 -1.68 -3.35 -25.74
C VAL A 136 -1.51 -2.62 -24.41
N ILE A 137 -1.44 -1.30 -24.45
CA ILE A 137 -1.59 -0.43 -23.28
C ILE A 137 -2.99 0.20 -23.37
N LEU A 138 -3.87 -0.20 -22.46
CA LEU A 138 -5.23 0.31 -22.37
C LEU A 138 -5.33 1.28 -21.20
N ILE A 139 -5.69 2.51 -21.49
CA ILE A 139 -5.89 3.58 -20.52
C ILE A 139 -7.39 3.82 -20.39
N THR A 140 -7.89 3.82 -19.16
CA THR A 140 -9.29 4.10 -18.85
C THR A 140 -9.37 5.39 -18.07
N ARG A 141 -10.21 6.32 -18.53
CA ARG A 141 -10.48 7.59 -17.84
C ARG A 141 -11.43 7.41 -16.64
N LYS A 142 -11.51 8.42 -15.79
CA LYS A 142 -12.35 8.43 -14.57
C LYS A 142 -13.84 8.39 -14.87
#